data_AF-A0ABD4KTD9-F1
#
_entry.id   AF-A0ABD4KTD9-F1
#
_cell.length_a   1.000
_cell.length_b   1.000
_cell.length_c   1.000
_cell.angle_alpha   90.00
_cell.angle_beta   90.00
_cell.angle_gamma   90.00
#
_symmetry.space_group_name_H-M   'P 1'
#
loop_
_entity.id
_entity.type
_entity.pdbx_description
1 polymer ?
#
loop_
_entity_poly.entity_id
_entity_poly.type
_entity_poly.pdbx_seq_one_letter_code
_entity_poly.pdbx_strand_id
1 'polypeptide(L)'
;MNLTFSVEGLLLPVTVDLQDKLEQIANQHDLPTPSTTALTFNFRDTSYSAEDGGWHPVEIRIEQENGQWSFSYITDFSYVGYPQGEIANVFYTNNGSI
;
A
#
# COMPACT_ATOMS: atom_id res chain seq x y z
N MET A 1 -0.33 2.30 19.07
CA MET A 1 -0.11 0.84 19.04
C MET A 1 1.05 0.57 18.11
N ASN A 2 1.84 -0.49 18.31
CA ASN A 2 2.96 -0.80 17.42
C ASN A 2 2.54 -1.85 16.38
N LEU A 3 2.80 -1.59 15.10
CA LEU A 3 2.55 -2.55 14.03
C LEU A 3 3.80 -3.39 13.86
N THR A 4 3.75 -4.65 14.31
CA THR A 4 4.85 -5.59 14.06
C THR A 4 4.78 -6.08 12.61
N PHE A 5 5.62 -5.54 11.73
CA PHE A 5 5.67 -5.96 10.33
C PHE A 5 6.45 -7.26 10.15
N SER A 6 5.90 -8.17 9.35
CA SER A 6 6.64 -9.34 8.86
C SER A 6 7.47 -8.95 7.65
N VAL A 7 8.78 -9.26 7.71
CA VAL A 7 9.71 -9.11 6.59
C VAL A 7 9.89 -10.40 5.80
N GLU A 8 9.23 -11.48 6.21
CA GLU A 8 9.34 -12.79 5.57
C GLU A 8 8.57 -12.81 4.23
N GLY A 9 9.16 -13.46 3.22
CA GLY A 9 8.56 -13.61 1.89
C GLY A 9 8.63 -12.38 0.98
N LEU A 10 9.00 -11.20 1.50
CA LEU A 10 9.08 -9.99 0.68
C LEU A 10 10.13 -10.15 -0.44
N LEU A 11 9.68 -10.05 -1.69
CA LEU A 11 10.55 -10.12 -2.87
C LEU A 11 11.47 -8.89 -2.98
N LEU A 12 11.08 -7.79 -2.32
CA LEU A 12 11.81 -6.54 -2.28
C LEU A 12 11.98 -6.08 -0.83
N PRO A 13 13.14 -5.50 -0.47
CA PRO A 13 13.33 -4.95 0.85
C PRO A 13 12.37 -3.78 1.07
N VAL A 14 11.52 -3.89 2.09
CA VAL A 14 10.70 -2.78 2.57
C VAL A 14 11.48 -2.05 3.67
N THR A 15 11.68 -0.75 3.50
CA THR A 15 12.44 0.06 4.46
C THR A 15 11.67 0.24 5.77
N VAL A 16 12.41 0.41 6.86
CA VAL A 16 11.84 0.75 8.18
C VAL A 16 11.09 2.08 8.11
N ASP A 17 11.60 3.06 7.34
CA ASP A 17 10.93 4.36 7.16
C ASP A 17 9.50 4.23 6.61
N LEU A 18 9.27 3.30 5.67
CA LEU A 18 7.92 3.05 5.14
C LEU A 18 7.02 2.43 6.22
N GLN A 19 7.53 1.46 6.96
CA GLN A 19 6.82 0.78 8.05
C GLN A 19 6.41 1.78 9.13
N ASP A 20 7.35 2.62 9.59
CA ASP A 20 7.12 3.67 10.57
C ASP A 20 6.05 4.66 10.09
N LYS A 21 6.06 5.00 8.80
CA LYS A 21 5.07 5.91 8.23
C LYS A 21 3.67 5.31 8.21
N LEU A 22 3.55 4.04 7.84
CA LEU A 22 2.26 3.32 7.85
C LEU A 22 1.72 3.16 9.28
N GLU A 23 2.59 2.84 10.23
CA GLU A 23 2.23 2.81 11.66
C GLU A 23 1.74 4.18 12.15
N GLN A 24 2.46 5.25 11.80
CA GLN A 24 2.06 6.61 12.17
C GLN A 24 0.65 6.93 11.65
N ILE A 25 0.37 6.63 10.38
CA ILE A 25 -0.94 6.90 9.75
C ILE A 25 -2.02 6.04 10.39
N ALA A 26 -1.78 4.74 10.61
CA ALA A 26 -2.76 3.87 11.26
C ALA A 26 -3.13 4.37 12.66
N ASN A 27 -2.12 4.77 13.45
CA ASN A 27 -2.32 5.33 14.78
C ASN A 27 -3.09 6.67 14.76
N GLN A 28 -2.92 7.50 13.73
CA GLN A 28 -3.70 8.75 13.58
C GLN A 28 -5.20 8.50 13.35
N HIS A 29 -5.55 7.34 12.83
CA HIS A 29 -6.93 6.93 12.55
C HIS A 29 -7.49 5.95 13.60
N ASP A 30 -6.82 5.78 14.74
CA ASP A 30 -7.20 4.85 15.81
C ASP A 30 -7.32 3.38 15.33
N LEU A 31 -6.48 3.01 14.35
CA LEU A 31 -6.37 1.66 13.78
C LEU A 31 -5.04 1.01 14.19
N PRO A 32 -4.96 -0.33 14.19
CA PRO A 32 -6.04 -1.31 13.99
C PRO A 32 -6.89 -1.51 15.26
N THR A 33 -8.17 -1.85 15.09
CA THR A 33 -9.04 -2.34 16.17
C THR A 33 -8.86 -3.86 16.36
N PRO A 34 -9.30 -4.47 17.48
CA PRO A 34 -9.17 -5.92 17.70
C PRO A 34 -9.80 -6.82 16.62
N SER A 35 -10.76 -6.31 15.85
CA SER A 35 -11.41 -7.02 14.74
C SER A 35 -10.77 -6.72 13.38
N THR A 36 -9.72 -5.92 13.32
CA THR A 36 -9.07 -5.55 12.05
C THR A 36 -8.20 -6.70 11.57
N THR A 37 -8.53 -7.22 10.39
CA THR A 37 -7.76 -8.29 9.72
C THR A 37 -6.90 -7.77 8.56
N ALA A 38 -7.16 -6.55 8.09
CA ALA A 38 -6.43 -5.92 7.00
C ALA A 38 -6.51 -4.39 7.08
N LEU A 39 -5.48 -3.71 6.59
CA LEU A 39 -5.45 -2.27 6.39
C LEU A 39 -5.07 -1.95 4.95
N THR A 40 -5.87 -1.12 4.28
CA THR A 40 -5.55 -0.60 2.94
C THR A 40 -5.30 0.90 3.03
N PHE A 41 -4.10 1.33 2.68
CA PHE A 41 -3.67 2.72 2.61
C PHE A 41 -3.79 3.21 1.18
N ASN A 42 -4.50 4.32 0.97
CA ASN A 42 -4.68 4.96 -0.33
C ASN A 42 -4.05 6.35 -0.29
N PHE A 43 -2.96 6.56 -1.05
CA PHE A 43 -2.32 7.85 -1.24
C PHE A 43 -2.76 8.43 -2.58
N ARG A 44 -3.42 9.59 -2.57
CA ARG A 44 -3.97 10.21 -3.78
C ARG A 44 -3.69 11.70 -3.80
N ASP A 45 -3.13 12.16 -4.90
CA ASP A 45 -3.12 13.57 -5.26
C ASP A 45 -4.41 13.89 -6.02
N THR A 46 -5.23 14.78 -5.46
CA THR A 46 -6.51 15.16 -6.08
C THR A 46 -6.34 15.96 -7.38
N SER A 47 -5.13 16.47 -7.64
CA SER A 47 -4.79 17.16 -8.89
C SER A 47 -4.26 16.22 -9.98
N TYR A 48 -4.08 14.92 -9.68
CA TYR A 48 -3.60 13.95 -10.66
C TYR A 48 -4.60 13.76 -11.80
N SER A 49 -4.17 14.05 -13.03
CA SER A 49 -4.96 13.85 -14.25
C SER A 49 -4.10 13.27 -15.38
N ALA A 50 -4.74 12.78 -16.44
CA ALA A 50 -4.04 12.26 -17.62
C ALA A 50 -3.37 13.40 -18.41
N GLU A 51 -3.95 14.59 -18.35
CA GLU A 51 -3.55 15.76 -19.13
C GLU A 51 -2.48 16.60 -18.42
N ASP A 52 -2.64 16.81 -17.11
CA ASP A 52 -1.79 17.70 -16.31
C ASP A 52 -0.73 16.93 -15.50
N GLY A 53 -0.84 15.61 -15.44
CA GLY A 53 0.00 14.76 -14.60
C GLY A 53 -0.26 15.00 -13.12
N GLY A 54 0.78 14.89 -12.29
CA GLY A 54 0.70 14.95 -10.82
C GLY A 54 1.35 13.73 -10.17
N TRP A 55 1.15 13.54 -8.87
CA TRP A 55 1.65 12.33 -8.20
C TRP A 55 0.74 11.14 -8.45
N HIS A 56 1.34 10.03 -8.86
CA HIS A 56 0.61 8.78 -9.08
C HIS A 56 -0.10 8.32 -7.80
N PRO A 57 -1.38 7.90 -7.89
CA PRO A 57 -2.03 7.23 -6.80
C PRO A 57 -1.28 5.95 -6.43
N VAL A 58 -1.14 5.70 -5.14
CA VAL A 58 -0.52 4.48 -4.60
C VAL A 58 -1.47 3.82 -3.62
N GLU A 59 -1.66 2.50 -3.77
CA GLU A 59 -2.36 1.68 -2.79
C GLU A 59 -1.42 0.66 -2.16
N ILE A 60 -1.46 0.57 -0.83
CA ILE A 60 -0.70 -0.40 -0.04
C ILE A 60 -1.67 -1.18 0.81
N ARG A 61 -1.61 -2.51 0.76
CA ARG A 61 -2.40 -3.38 1.63
C ARG A 61 -1.51 -4.24 2.51
N ILE A 62 -1.83 -4.25 3.80
CA ILE A 62 -1.25 -5.15 4.79
C ILE A 62 -2.35 -5.99 5.44
N GLU A 63 -2.02 -7.24 5.76
CA GLU A 63 -2.94 -8.20 6.37
C GLU A 63 -2.37 -8.69 7.69
N GLN A 64 -3.26 -8.91 8.67
CA GLN A 64 -2.88 -9.44 9.96
C GLN A 64 -2.88 -10.95 9.89
N GLU A 65 -1.71 -11.55 10.08
CA GLU A 65 -1.55 -12.99 10.26
C GLU A 65 -0.73 -13.30 11.51
N ASN A 66 -1.28 -14.11 12.41
CA ASN A 66 -0.61 -14.60 13.63
C ASN A 66 0.02 -13.49 14.50
N GLY A 67 -0.61 -12.31 14.54
CA GLY A 67 -0.13 -11.17 15.34
C GLY A 67 1.00 -10.36 14.69
N GLN A 68 1.28 -10.62 13.40
CA GLN A 68 2.17 -9.82 12.57
C GLN A 68 1.40 -9.25 11.38
N TRP A 69 1.93 -8.17 10.80
CA TRP A 69 1.36 -7.51 9.62
C TRP A 69 2.24 -7.80 8.39
N SER A 70 1.72 -8.54 7.43
CA SER A 70 2.40 -8.86 6.18
C SER A 70 1.93 -7.93 5.06
N PHE A 71 2.82 -7.55 4.15
CA PHE A 71 2.44 -6.80 2.94
C PHE A 71 1.81 -7.76 1.92
N SER A 72 0.54 -7.53 1.59
CA SER A 72 -0.16 -8.27 0.53
C SER A 72 0.24 -7.70 -0.84
N TYR A 73 0.17 -6.36 -1.01
CA TYR A 73 0.61 -5.68 -2.23
C TYR A 73 0.95 -4.21 -2.01
N ILE A 74 1.76 -3.68 -2.92
CA ILE A 74 1.97 -2.25 -3.17
C ILE A 74 1.73 -2.01 -4.66
N THR A 75 0.83 -1.08 -4.99
CA THR A 75 0.41 -0.81 -6.38
C THR A 75 0.53 0.68 -6.68
N ASP A 76 1.29 1.02 -7.72
CA ASP A 76 1.34 2.35 -8.33
C ASP A 76 0.36 2.39 -9.51
N PHE A 77 -0.48 3.43 -9.56
CA PHE A 77 -1.48 3.64 -10.60
C PHE A 77 -1.08 4.83 -11.46
N SER A 78 -1.09 4.64 -12.79
CA SER A 78 -0.79 5.74 -13.71
C SER A 78 -1.69 5.72 -14.94
N TYR A 79 -1.99 6.89 -15.50
CA TYR A 79 -2.64 7.00 -16.80
C TYR A 79 -1.67 6.62 -17.91
N VAL A 80 -2.08 5.68 -18.77
CA VAL A 80 -1.34 5.27 -19.96
C VAL A 80 -2.21 5.37 -21.21
N GLY A 81 -1.66 5.91 -22.30
CA GLY A 81 -2.34 6.04 -23.59
C GLY A 81 -3.06 7.38 -23.82
N TYR A 82 -3.27 7.71 -25.10
CA TYR A 82 -3.96 8.93 -25.59
C TYR A 82 -5.17 8.49 -26.44
N PRO A 83 -6.32 9.21 -26.47
CA PRO A 83 -6.62 10.53 -25.87
C PRO A 83 -7.41 10.45 -24.55
N GLN A 84 -7.73 9.25 -24.09
CA GLN A 84 -8.40 8.97 -22.82
C GLN A 84 -7.59 7.86 -22.17
N GLY A 85 -6.56 8.22 -21.40
CA GLY A 85 -5.66 7.25 -20.80
C GLY A 85 -6.42 6.27 -19.92
N GLU A 86 -6.10 4.98 -20.03
CA GLU A 86 -6.56 3.96 -19.10
C GLU A 86 -5.62 3.92 -17.89
N ILE A 87 -6.12 3.54 -16.71
CA ILE A 87 -5.28 3.38 -15.53
C ILE A 87 -4.56 2.02 -15.62
N ALA A 88 -3.23 2.05 -15.67
CA ALA A 88 -2.40 0.85 -15.57
C ALA A 88 -1.91 0.65 -14.13
N ASN A 89 -1.84 -0.62 -13.74
CA ASN A 89 -1.40 -1.06 -12.42
C ASN A 89 0.00 -1.67 -12.53
N VAL A 90 0.95 -1.22 -11.72
CA VAL A 90 2.21 -1.93 -11.51
C VAL A 90 2.15 -2.60 -10.14
N PHE A 91 2.13 -3.93 -10.11
CA PHE A 91 1.97 -4.73 -8.90
C PHE A 91 3.32 -5.21 -8.36
N TYR A 92 3.54 -5.04 -7.06
CA TYR A 92 4.55 -5.79 -6.30
C TYR A 92 3.81 -6.70 -5.31
N THR A 93 3.81 -8.01 -5.57
CA THR A 93 3.19 -9.01 -4.68
C THR A 93 4.24 -9.79 -3.90
N ASN A 94 3.91 -10.16 -2.67
CA ASN A 94 4.60 -11.22 -1.94
C ASN A 94 3.91 -12.53 -2.32
N ASN A 95 4.50 -13.32 -3.22
CA ASN A 95 3.92 -14.60 -3.63
C ASN A 95 4.12 -15.66 -2.52
N GLY A 96 3.24 -15.66 -1.52
CA GLY A 96 2.87 -16.88 -0.82
C GLY A 96 1.93 -17.67 -1.72
N SER A 97 2.39 -18.84 -2.19
CA SER A 97 1.74 -19.83 -3.06
C SER A 97 0.21 -19.71 -3.27
N ILE A 98 -0.18 -19.72 -4.57
CA ILE A 98 -1.54 -20.04 -5.06
C ILE A 98 -2.05 -21.40 -4.55
#